data_AF-A0A820QJG5-F1
#
_entry.id   AF-A0A820QJG5-F1
#
_cell.length_a   1.000
_cell.length_b   1.000
_cell.length_c   1.000
_cell.angle_alpha   90.00
_cell.angle_beta   90.00
_cell.angle_gamma   90.00
#
_symmetry.space_group_name_H-M   'P 1'
#
loop_
_entity.id
_entity.type
_entity.pdbx_description
1 polymer ?
#
loop_
_entity_poly.entity_id
_entity_poly.type
_entity_poly.pdbx_seq_one_letter_code
_entity_poly.pdbx_strand_id
1 'polypeptide(L)'
;DNNQIIVIHNDLPTNDWTSLFELLNKDNLYFGVANGRSFYEPCLPSNSFAIGYSSAAIHWLSRKPCNLSNHCSFQFAQGDELIMYQKQARLDLAQFIEQRSRELQLGGVLILSIVGVDEQGFVGSEKTLDALYKCAQSLLEQQELLDYTIPIYNRSLNECIDHEL
;
A
#
# COMPACT_ATOMS: atom_id res chain seq x y z
N ASP A 1 27.26 22.78 7.87
CA ASP A 1 25.94 22.40 8.40
C ASP A 1 26.01 21.04 9.05
N ASN A 2 25.66 20.97 10.34
CA ASN A 2 25.86 19.81 11.23
C ASN A 2 24.61 18.93 11.40
N ASN A 3 23.59 19.12 10.56
CA ASN A 3 22.35 18.37 10.70
C ASN A 3 22.46 17.06 9.93
N GLN A 4 22.95 16.03 10.63
CA GLN A 4 22.93 14.66 10.12
C GLN A 4 21.48 14.17 10.03
N ILE A 5 21.07 13.69 8.87
CA ILE A 5 19.73 13.16 8.62
C ILE A 5 19.81 11.64 8.59
N ILE A 6 18.92 10.97 9.30
CA ILE A 6 18.69 9.53 9.19
C ILE A 6 17.40 9.34 8.41
N VAL A 7 17.44 8.50 7.37
CA VAL A 7 16.26 8.10 6.61
C VAL A 7 16.05 6.61 6.81
N ILE A 8 14.86 6.23 7.27
CA ILE A 8 14.48 4.84 7.46
C ILE A 8 13.60 4.43 6.28
N HIS A 9 14.14 3.57 5.42
CA HIS A 9 13.45 2.95 4.31
C HIS A 9 12.72 1.72 4.83
N ASN A 10 11.39 1.76 4.80
CA ASN A 10 10.54 0.66 5.25
C ASN A 10 9.81 0.02 4.07
N ASP A 11 9.85 -1.31 4.03
CA ASP A 11 9.14 -2.15 3.07
C ASP A 11 8.99 -3.55 3.67
N LEU A 12 8.36 -4.47 2.95
CA LEU A 12 8.25 -5.87 3.33
C LEU A 12 9.64 -6.54 3.41
N PRO A 13 9.79 -7.60 4.23
CA PRO A 13 11.03 -8.38 4.29
C PRO A 13 11.50 -8.91 2.93
N THR A 14 10.56 -9.12 2.00
CA THR A 14 10.80 -9.66 0.66
C THR A 14 11.25 -8.61 -0.36
N ASN A 15 11.33 -7.33 0.01
CA ASN A 15 11.88 -6.30 -0.86
C ASN A 15 13.35 -6.59 -1.20
N ASP A 16 13.82 -6.08 -2.33
CA ASP A 16 15.23 -6.16 -2.71
C ASP A 16 16.06 -5.12 -1.96
N TRP A 17 16.39 -5.46 -0.71
CA TRP A 17 17.23 -4.63 0.15
C TRP A 17 18.67 -4.49 -0.36
N THR A 18 19.17 -5.46 -1.13
CA THR A 18 20.53 -5.41 -1.68
C THR A 18 20.66 -4.24 -2.65
N SER A 19 19.70 -4.12 -3.56
CA SER A 19 19.64 -2.98 -4.50
C SER A 19 19.54 -1.64 -3.77
N LEU A 20 18.77 -1.55 -2.68
CA LEU A 20 18.72 -0.32 -1.86
C LEU A 20 20.10 0.01 -1.28
N PHE A 21 20.79 -0.95 -0.67
CA PHE A 21 22.10 -0.70 -0.07
C PHE A 21 23.17 -0.34 -1.11
N GLU A 22 23.12 -0.91 -2.31
CA GLU A 22 24.01 -0.51 -3.41
C GLU A 22 23.77 0.93 -3.87
N LEU A 23 22.51 1.40 -3.84
CA LEU A 23 22.17 2.78 -4.14
C LEU A 23 22.65 3.72 -3.03
N LEU A 24 22.39 3.38 -1.77
CA LEU A 24 22.82 4.18 -0.61
C LEU A 24 24.34 4.30 -0.52
N ASN A 25 25.10 3.26 -0.87
CA ASN A 25 26.57 3.33 -0.88
C ASN A 25 27.13 4.32 -1.92
N LYS A 26 26.32 4.72 -2.92
CA LYS A 26 26.71 5.70 -3.93
C LYS A 26 26.33 7.13 -3.54
N ASP A 27 25.45 7.30 -2.55
CA ASP A 27 24.87 8.58 -2.15
C ASP A 27 25.14 8.87 -0.67
N ASN A 28 25.89 9.94 -0.40
CA ASN A 28 26.30 10.34 0.96
C ASN A 28 25.46 11.50 1.52
N LEU A 29 24.27 11.78 0.96
CA LEU A 29 23.42 12.89 1.40
C LEU A 29 22.79 12.67 2.79
N TYR A 30 22.62 11.42 3.23
CA TYR A 30 22.01 11.06 4.51
C TYR A 30 22.45 9.66 4.97
N PHE A 31 22.17 9.30 6.22
CA PHE A 31 22.38 7.96 6.75
C PHE A 31 21.14 7.09 6.52
N GLY A 32 21.23 6.14 5.59
CA GLY A 32 20.14 5.23 5.28
C GLY A 32 20.07 4.02 6.22
N VAL A 33 18.87 3.68 6.67
CA VAL A 33 18.57 2.47 7.44
C VAL A 33 17.44 1.73 6.74
N ALA A 34 17.49 0.40 6.72
CA ALA A 34 16.42 -0.45 6.20
C ALA A 34 15.59 -1.04 7.34
N ASN A 35 14.27 -1.08 7.17
CA ASN A 35 13.32 -1.72 8.08
C ASN A 35 12.39 -2.65 7.31
N GLY A 36 12.67 -3.95 7.35
CA GLY A 36 11.89 -4.99 6.68
C GLY A 36 10.67 -5.42 7.49
N ARG A 37 9.61 -4.61 7.53
CA ARG A 37 8.37 -4.88 8.26
C ARG A 37 7.17 -4.34 7.48
N SER A 38 6.03 -5.02 7.60
CA SER A 38 4.77 -4.47 7.10
C SER A 38 4.46 -3.15 7.79
N PHE A 39 4.15 -2.10 7.02
CA PHE A 39 3.69 -0.83 7.59
C PHE A 39 2.29 -0.93 8.21
N TYR A 40 1.58 -2.06 8.12
CA TYR A 40 0.36 -2.26 8.91
C TYR A 40 0.66 -2.65 10.37
N GLU A 41 1.93 -2.86 10.71
CA GLU A 41 2.42 -3.18 12.05
C GLU A 41 3.26 -2.03 12.64
N PRO A 42 3.59 -2.07 13.95
CA PRO A 42 4.65 -1.25 14.51
C PRO A 42 5.96 -1.47 13.74
N CYS A 43 6.51 -0.39 13.21
CA CYS A 43 7.73 -0.35 12.44
C CYS A 43 8.86 0.32 13.23
N LEU A 44 8.53 1.26 14.09
CA LEU A 44 9.48 2.07 14.83
C LEU A 44 9.06 2.23 16.30
N PRO A 45 9.99 2.62 17.20
CA PRO A 45 9.62 3.06 18.54
C PRO A 45 8.69 4.28 18.52
N SER A 46 7.94 4.49 19.59
CA SER A 46 7.08 5.69 19.71
C SER A 46 7.90 6.99 19.67
N ASN A 47 7.35 8.04 19.06
CA ASN A 47 7.99 9.36 18.92
C ASN A 47 9.39 9.33 18.29
N SER A 48 9.60 8.51 17.26
CA SER A 48 10.91 8.25 16.64
C SER A 48 11.15 8.97 15.31
N PHE A 49 10.11 9.41 14.59
CA PHE A 49 10.29 10.12 13.34
C PHE A 49 9.55 11.46 13.29
N ALA A 50 10.17 12.46 12.65
CA ALA A 50 9.61 13.80 12.49
C ALA A 50 8.82 13.96 11.17
N ILE A 51 9.28 13.29 10.10
CA ILE A 51 8.67 13.35 8.77
C ILE A 51 8.48 11.93 8.27
N GLY A 52 7.23 11.57 7.96
CA GLY A 52 6.89 10.33 7.27
C GLY A 52 6.46 10.63 5.83
N TYR A 53 6.88 9.77 4.90
CA TYR A 53 6.46 9.84 3.51
C TYR A 53 6.12 8.43 3.02
N SER A 54 4.94 8.28 2.41
CA SER A 54 4.53 7.05 1.75
C SER A 54 3.89 7.39 0.42
N SER A 55 4.37 6.76 -0.65
CA SER A 55 3.90 7.00 -2.02
C SER A 55 3.51 5.70 -2.69
N ALA A 56 2.31 5.65 -3.26
CA ALA A 56 1.80 4.51 -4.02
C ALA A 56 1.98 3.16 -3.30
N ALA A 57 1.79 3.12 -1.98
CA ALA A 57 2.00 1.91 -1.17
C ALA A 57 0.72 1.41 -0.49
N ILE A 58 -0.02 2.29 0.20
CA ILE A 58 -1.14 1.89 1.08
C ILE A 58 -2.42 1.42 0.35
N HIS A 59 -2.39 1.35 -0.99
CA HIS A 59 -3.44 0.70 -1.78
C HIS A 59 -3.26 -0.82 -1.84
N TRP A 60 -2.05 -1.33 -1.56
CA TRP A 60 -1.80 -2.76 -1.35
C TRP A 60 -2.37 -3.19 -0.01
N LEU A 61 -3.29 -4.16 -0.03
CA LEU A 61 -3.91 -4.67 1.19
C LEU A 61 -2.94 -5.54 1.97
N SER A 62 -3.10 -5.58 3.29
CA SER A 62 -2.32 -6.45 4.18
C SER A 62 -2.51 -7.94 3.89
N ARG A 63 -3.65 -8.29 3.29
CA ARG A 63 -3.97 -9.64 2.82
C ARG A 63 -5.02 -9.59 1.71
N LYS A 64 -5.07 -10.65 0.90
CA LYS A 64 -6.15 -10.90 -0.06
C LYS A 64 -7.45 -11.25 0.70
N PRO A 65 -8.53 -10.45 0.61
CA PRO A 65 -9.78 -10.71 1.32
C PRO A 65 -10.50 -11.97 0.82
N CYS A 66 -10.59 -12.11 -0.51
CA CYS A 66 -11.14 -13.26 -1.20
C CYS A 66 -10.58 -13.34 -2.63
N ASN A 67 -10.80 -14.47 -3.29
CA ASN A 67 -10.68 -14.57 -4.75
C ASN A 67 -11.89 -13.90 -5.38
N LEU A 68 -11.68 -13.20 -6.49
CA LEU A 68 -12.74 -12.58 -7.26
C LEU A 68 -13.21 -13.54 -8.35
N SER A 69 -14.53 -13.70 -8.45
CA SER A 69 -15.15 -14.70 -9.35
C SER A 69 -15.05 -14.34 -10.84
N ASN A 70 -15.06 -13.04 -11.16
CA ASN A 70 -15.24 -12.56 -12.54
C ASN A 70 -14.08 -11.70 -13.08
N HIS A 71 -13.10 -11.35 -12.25
CA HIS A 71 -11.95 -10.54 -12.64
C HIS A 71 -10.79 -10.71 -11.65
N CYS A 72 -9.60 -10.21 -11.96
CA CYS A 72 -8.47 -10.16 -11.03
C CYS A 72 -8.38 -8.86 -10.19
N SER A 73 -9.29 -7.89 -10.36
CA SER A 73 -9.17 -6.55 -9.75
C SER A 73 -10.48 -6.11 -9.09
N PHE A 74 -10.37 -5.45 -7.94
CA PHE A 74 -11.51 -4.94 -7.17
C PHE A 74 -12.38 -3.95 -7.96
N GLN A 75 -11.82 -3.30 -8.99
CA GLN A 75 -12.55 -2.40 -9.91
C GLN A 75 -13.76 -3.07 -10.58
N PHE A 76 -13.76 -4.40 -10.65
CA PHE A 76 -14.83 -5.20 -11.24
C PHE A 76 -15.55 -6.06 -10.19
N ALA A 77 -15.18 -5.97 -8.91
CA ALA A 77 -15.82 -6.69 -7.82
C ALA A 77 -17.23 -6.14 -7.57
N GLN A 78 -18.16 -7.02 -7.17
CA GLN A 78 -19.54 -6.68 -6.89
C GLN A 78 -20.06 -7.41 -5.65
N GLY A 79 -21.14 -6.91 -5.05
CA GLY A 79 -21.79 -7.56 -3.91
C GLY A 79 -20.82 -7.83 -2.75
N ASP A 80 -20.85 -9.06 -2.23
CA ASP A 80 -20.06 -9.46 -1.07
C ASP A 80 -18.54 -9.36 -1.30
N GLU A 81 -18.06 -9.60 -2.52
CA GLU A 81 -16.63 -9.47 -2.87
C GLU A 81 -16.15 -8.04 -2.66
N LEU A 82 -16.88 -7.05 -3.19
CA LEU A 82 -16.55 -5.64 -3.02
C LEU A 82 -16.60 -5.22 -1.56
N ILE A 83 -17.62 -5.67 -0.81
CA ILE A 83 -17.76 -5.37 0.62
C ILE A 83 -16.58 -5.92 1.42
N MET A 84 -16.10 -7.12 1.11
CA MET A 84 -14.93 -7.71 1.77
C MET A 84 -13.65 -6.89 1.51
N TYR A 85 -13.44 -6.42 0.27
CA TYR A 85 -12.32 -5.54 -0.08
C TYR A 85 -12.40 -4.18 0.61
N GLN A 86 -13.56 -3.54 0.60
CA GLN A 86 -13.82 -2.29 1.33
C GLN A 86 -13.52 -2.41 2.82
N LYS A 87 -14.00 -3.48 3.44
CA LYS A 87 -13.77 -3.76 4.86
C LYS A 87 -12.29 -3.95 5.16
N GLN A 88 -11.57 -4.75 4.35
CA GLN A 88 -10.14 -4.95 4.55
C GLN A 88 -9.36 -3.64 4.36
N ALA A 89 -9.67 -2.87 3.32
CA ALA A 89 -9.03 -1.59 3.05
C ALA A 89 -9.23 -0.58 4.19
N ARG A 90 -10.44 -0.53 4.76
CA ARG A 90 -10.73 0.31 5.94
C ARG A 90 -9.88 -0.10 7.14
N LEU A 91 -9.87 -1.39 7.48
CA LEU A 91 -9.08 -1.93 8.60
C LEU A 91 -7.59 -1.67 8.44
N ASP A 92 -7.09 -1.79 7.21
CA ASP A 92 -5.69 -1.54 6.87
C ASP A 92 -5.32 -0.07 7.04
N LEU A 93 -6.18 0.85 6.56
CA LEU A 93 -5.94 2.29 6.71
C LEU A 93 -5.97 2.72 8.18
N ALA A 94 -6.95 2.24 8.95
CA ALA A 94 -7.05 2.51 10.38
C ALA A 94 -5.80 2.02 11.13
N GLN A 95 -5.35 0.79 10.88
CA GLN A 95 -4.13 0.25 11.47
C GLN A 95 -2.90 1.07 11.07
N PHE A 96 -2.75 1.41 9.78
CA PHE A 96 -1.63 2.22 9.33
C PHE A 96 -1.58 3.57 10.05
N ILE A 97 -2.69 4.30 10.10
CA ILE A 97 -2.77 5.61 10.78
C ILE A 97 -2.49 5.46 12.27
N GLU A 98 -3.06 4.45 12.93
CA GLU A 98 -2.81 4.17 14.34
C GLU A 98 -1.32 3.96 14.60
N GLN A 99 -0.66 3.07 13.86
CA GLN A 99 0.77 2.80 14.07
C GLN A 99 1.63 4.03 13.78
N ARG A 100 1.38 4.73 12.66
CA ARG A 100 2.15 5.94 12.32
C ARG A 100 1.95 7.06 13.33
N SER A 101 0.74 7.23 13.87
CA SER A 101 0.46 8.26 14.89
C SER A 101 1.23 8.03 16.19
N ARG A 102 1.45 6.77 16.59
CA ARG A 102 2.24 6.41 17.79
C ARG A 102 3.74 6.64 17.58
N GLU A 103 4.21 6.41 16.37
CA GLU A 103 5.61 6.51 15.98
C GLU A 103 6.04 7.96 15.68
N LEU A 104 5.11 8.79 15.20
CA LEU A 104 5.34 10.19 14.85
C LEU A 104 5.62 11.03 16.10
N GLN A 105 6.60 11.93 16.00
CA GLN A 105 6.91 12.90 17.05
C GLN A 105 5.82 13.98 17.15
N LEU A 106 5.71 14.61 18.33
CA LEU A 106 4.85 15.77 18.50
C LEU A 106 5.23 16.88 17.51
N GLY A 107 4.26 17.34 16.72
CA GLY A 107 4.49 18.34 15.66
C GLY A 107 5.08 17.78 14.36
N GLY A 108 5.29 16.46 14.28
CA GLY A 108 5.73 15.80 13.06
C GLY A 108 4.64 15.80 11.97
N VAL A 109 5.06 15.47 10.75
CA VAL A 109 4.18 15.46 9.57
C VAL A 109 4.26 14.12 8.87
N LEU A 110 3.09 13.57 8.50
CA LEU A 110 2.97 12.41 7.63
C LEU A 110 2.38 12.83 6.29
N ILE A 111 3.12 12.61 5.20
CA ILE A 111 2.70 12.92 3.83
C ILE A 111 2.38 11.62 3.11
N LEU A 112 1.16 11.52 2.57
CA LEU A 112 0.69 10.36 1.84
C LEU A 112 0.37 10.74 0.39
N SER A 113 1.00 10.04 -0.56
CA SER A 113 0.60 10.03 -1.96
C SER A 113 -0.05 8.68 -2.27
N ILE A 114 -1.35 8.71 -2.54
CA ILE A 114 -2.18 7.50 -2.63
C ILE A 114 -2.71 7.40 -4.07
N VAL A 115 -2.66 6.19 -4.62
CA VAL A 115 -3.38 5.86 -5.85
C VAL A 115 -4.86 5.67 -5.47
N GLY A 116 -5.69 6.66 -5.79
CA GLY A 116 -7.12 6.66 -5.51
C GLY A 116 -7.96 6.36 -6.74
N VAL A 117 -9.28 6.50 -6.57
CA VAL A 117 -10.25 6.52 -7.67
C VAL A 117 -10.75 7.95 -7.91
N ASP A 118 -11.24 8.21 -9.12
CA ASP A 118 -11.94 9.44 -9.48
C ASP A 118 -13.36 9.50 -8.86
N GLU A 119 -14.08 10.58 -9.15
CA GLU A 119 -15.44 10.80 -8.65
C GLU A 119 -16.47 9.76 -9.15
N GLN A 120 -16.14 9.03 -10.21
CA GLN A 120 -16.95 7.95 -10.75
C GLN A 120 -16.53 6.57 -10.21
N GLY A 121 -15.46 6.49 -9.42
CA GLY A 121 -14.96 5.25 -8.82
C GLY A 121 -13.91 4.53 -9.67
N PHE A 122 -13.37 5.16 -10.72
CA PHE A 122 -12.39 4.56 -11.62
C PHE A 122 -10.95 4.94 -11.27
N VAL A 123 -10.02 4.00 -11.47
CA VAL A 123 -8.57 4.22 -11.31
C VAL A 123 -7.94 4.81 -12.59
N GLY A 124 -8.64 4.73 -13.72
CA GLY A 124 -8.18 5.18 -15.04
C GLY A 124 -7.32 4.14 -15.78
N SER A 125 -7.34 2.88 -15.34
CA SER A 125 -6.57 1.77 -15.92
C SER A 125 -7.42 0.54 -16.26
N GLU A 126 -8.75 0.70 -16.30
CA GLU A 126 -9.72 -0.39 -16.42
C GLU A 126 -9.51 -1.20 -17.70
N LYS A 127 -9.22 -0.53 -18.83
CA LYS A 127 -8.95 -1.20 -20.11
C LYS A 127 -7.69 -2.05 -20.06
N THR A 128 -6.66 -1.59 -19.36
CA THR A 128 -5.41 -2.33 -19.17
C THR A 128 -5.63 -3.54 -18.27
N LEU A 129 -6.40 -3.37 -17.19
CA LEU A 129 -6.77 -4.45 -16.28
C LEU A 129 -7.60 -5.53 -16.98
N ASP A 130 -8.59 -5.14 -17.79
CA ASP A 130 -9.41 -6.07 -18.58
C ASP A 130 -8.57 -6.84 -19.61
N ALA A 131 -7.64 -6.16 -20.31
CA ALA A 131 -6.71 -6.81 -21.22
C ALA A 131 -5.78 -7.82 -20.50
N LEU A 132 -5.29 -7.45 -19.32
CA LEU A 132 -4.46 -8.32 -18.48
C LEU A 132 -5.23 -9.57 -18.04
N TYR A 133 -6.47 -9.40 -17.58
CA TYR A 133 -7.30 -10.51 -17.15
C TYR A 133 -7.65 -11.45 -18.30
N LYS A 134 -7.99 -10.93 -19.49
CA LYS A 134 -8.22 -11.75 -20.70
C LYS A 134 -6.99 -12.54 -21.13
N CYS A 135 -5.80 -11.95 -20.98
CA CYS A 135 -4.54 -12.66 -21.21
C CYS A 135 -4.35 -13.79 -20.19
N ALA A 136 -4.59 -13.54 -18.90
CA ALA A 136 -4.53 -14.58 -17.87
C ALA A 136 -5.55 -15.70 -18.14
N GLN A 137 -6.77 -15.37 -18.57
CA GLN A 137 -7.80 -16.35 -18.94
C GLN A 137 -7.39 -17.29 -20.08
N SER A 138 -6.52 -16.85 -21.00
CA SER A 138 -6.05 -17.69 -22.10
C SER A 138 -4.84 -18.56 -21.74
N LEU A 139 -4.19 -18.28 -20.60
CA LEU A 139 -2.93 -18.92 -20.19
C LEU A 139 -3.06 -19.78 -18.94
N LEU A 140 -4.01 -19.48 -18.06
CA LEU A 140 -4.12 -20.09 -16.72
C LEU A 140 -5.27 -21.09 -16.64
N GLU A 141 -5.09 -22.11 -15.80
CA GLU A 141 -6.18 -22.99 -15.41
C GLU A 141 -7.17 -22.27 -14.47
N GLN A 142 -8.36 -22.84 -14.28
CA GLN A 142 -9.44 -22.21 -13.52
C GLN A 142 -9.01 -21.81 -12.10
N GLN A 143 -8.29 -22.68 -11.39
CA GLN A 143 -7.83 -22.39 -10.02
C GLN A 143 -6.74 -21.30 -10.01
N GLU A 144 -5.78 -21.39 -10.92
CA GLU A 144 -4.72 -20.38 -11.06
C GLU A 144 -5.30 -19.00 -11.40
N LEU A 145 -6.32 -18.96 -12.26
CA LEU A 145 -7.03 -17.73 -12.61
C LEU A 145 -7.76 -17.10 -11.42
N LEU A 146 -8.36 -17.91 -10.55
CA LEU A 146 -8.96 -17.43 -9.30
C LEU A 146 -7.89 -16.87 -8.36
N ASP A 147 -6.75 -17.55 -8.26
CA ASP A 147 -5.65 -17.14 -7.40
C ASP A 147 -4.90 -15.90 -7.91
N TYR A 148 -5.02 -15.60 -9.20
CA TYR A 148 -4.51 -14.39 -9.88
C TYR A 148 -5.20 -13.07 -9.45
N THR A 149 -6.07 -13.12 -8.44
CA THR A 149 -6.67 -11.93 -7.84
C THR A 149 -5.61 -11.04 -7.17
N ILE A 150 -5.60 -9.74 -7.53
CA ILE A 150 -4.65 -8.74 -7.06
C ILE A 150 -5.17 -8.11 -5.75
N PRO A 151 -4.41 -8.17 -4.64
CA PRO A 151 -4.84 -7.65 -3.34
C PRO A 151 -4.66 -6.12 -3.24
N ILE A 152 -5.33 -5.38 -4.11
CA ILE A 152 -5.32 -3.91 -4.14
C ILE A 152 -6.73 -3.37 -3.91
N TYR A 153 -6.81 -2.24 -3.21
CA TYR A 153 -8.00 -1.41 -3.16
C TYR A 153 -7.61 0.07 -3.27
N ASN A 154 -8.10 0.74 -4.32
CA ASN A 154 -7.92 2.17 -4.50
C ASN A 154 -9.12 2.91 -3.91
N ARG A 155 -8.84 3.81 -2.97
CA ARG A 155 -9.84 4.53 -2.19
C ARG A 155 -10.28 5.80 -2.91
N SER A 156 -11.53 6.17 -2.73
CA SER A 156 -12.03 7.51 -3.04
C SER A 156 -11.45 8.54 -2.06
N LEU A 157 -11.56 9.83 -2.42
CA LEU A 157 -11.17 10.91 -1.51
C LEU A 157 -11.92 10.82 -0.18
N ASN A 158 -13.23 10.53 -0.21
CA ASN A 158 -14.08 10.44 0.97
C ASN A 158 -13.63 9.34 1.93
N GLU A 159 -13.25 8.17 1.41
CA GLU A 159 -12.72 7.07 2.23
C GLU A 159 -11.36 7.40 2.86
N CYS A 160 -10.55 8.24 2.21
CA CYS A 160 -9.25 8.67 2.73
C CYS A 160 -9.36 9.69 3.87
N ILE A 161 -10.44 10.48 3.92
CA ILE A 161 -10.64 11.54 4.92
C ILE A 161 -11.74 11.20 5.93
N ASP A 162 -12.22 9.95 5.92
CA ASP A 162 -13.26 9.50 6.84
C ASP A 162 -12.77 9.58 8.29
N HIS A 163 -13.47 10.38 9.10
CA HIS A 163 -13.13 10.60 10.51
C HIS A 163 -13.60 9.46 11.43
N GLU A 164 -14.40 8.52 10.91
CA GLU A 164 -14.86 7.35 11.66
C GLU A 164 -13.91 6.15 11.56
N LEU A 165 -12.77 6.29 10.85
CA LEU A 165 -11.76 5.24 10.67
C LEU A 165 -11.38 4.52 11.96
#